data_AF-A0A2E0QH11-F1
#
_entry.id   AF-A0A2E0QH11-F1
#
_cell.length_a   1.000
_cell.length_b   1.000
_cell.length_c   1.000
_cell.angle_alpha   90.00
_cell.angle_beta   90.00
_cell.angle_gamma   90.00
#
_symmetry.space_group_name_H-M   'P 1'
#
loop_
_entity.id
_entity.type
_entity.pdbx_description
1 polymer ?
#
loop_
_entity_poly.entity_id
_entity_poly.type
_entity_poly.pdbx_seq_one_letter_code
_entity_poly.pdbx_strand_id
1 'polypeptide(L)'
;MSTTELSLDVIRKKVFFHNSIDVWISACEEKNIEWFDIEQYKKFISYLLKNNLHLKAFNLCAHEAGATEEKKTKFADSLAETKDTDPNSATYTIKLNDNTIDVIRKFKFEN
;
A
#
# COMPACT_ATOMS: atom_id res chain seq x y z
N MET A 1 13.31 16.79 20.70
CA MET A 1 11.96 16.75 20.10
C MET A 1 11.65 15.29 19.84
N SER A 2 10.63 14.72 20.48
CA SER A 2 10.21 13.36 20.19
C SER A 2 9.56 13.39 18.81
N THR A 3 10.30 13.01 17.77
CA THR A 3 9.69 12.70 16.48
C THR A 3 8.74 11.55 16.71
N THR A 4 7.44 11.81 16.67
CA THR A 4 6.42 10.77 16.70
C THR A 4 6.67 9.89 15.48
N GLU A 5 7.20 8.69 15.70
CA GLU A 5 7.40 7.73 14.62
C GLU A 5 6.03 7.24 14.17
N LEU A 6 5.67 7.55 12.93
CA LEU A 6 4.42 7.12 12.32
C LEU A 6 4.59 5.73 11.66
N SER A 7 3.49 5.04 11.30
CA SER A 7 3.53 3.66 10.81
C SER A 7 4.48 3.45 9.63
N LEU A 8 4.54 4.38 8.66
CA LEU A 8 5.47 4.28 7.51
C LEU A 8 6.95 4.39 7.92
N ASP A 9 7.25 5.19 8.95
CA ASP A 9 8.62 5.31 9.49
C ASP A 9 9.05 4.01 10.19
N VAL A 10 8.12 3.38 10.90
CA VAL A 10 8.35 2.12 11.60
C VAL A 10 8.61 0.98 10.61
N ILE A 11 7.80 0.84 9.55
CA ILE A 11 7.98 -0.26 8.59
C ILE A 11 9.25 -0.08 7.77
N ARG A 12 9.58 1.16 7.35
CA ARG A 12 10.82 1.48 6.63
C ARG A 12 12.09 1.02 7.35
N LYS A 13 12.10 1.06 8.69
CA LYS A 13 13.25 0.62 9.49
C LYS A 13 13.47 -0.90 9.46
N LYS A 14 12.43 -1.67 9.11
CA LYS A 14 12.50 -3.15 9.08
C LYS A 14 13.12 -3.63 7.77
N VAL A 15 12.62 -3.16 6.63
CA VAL A 15 13.11 -3.51 5.29
C VAL A 15 12.92 -2.33 4.33
N PHE A 16 13.73 -2.25 3.28
CA PHE A 16 13.63 -1.13 2.33
C PHE A 16 12.49 -1.26 1.33
N PHE A 17 12.09 -2.50 1.02
CA PHE A 17 11.09 -2.82 0.01
C PHE A 17 9.89 -3.46 0.68
N HIS A 18 8.73 -2.85 0.51
CA HIS A 18 7.46 -3.34 1.04
C HIS A 18 6.49 -3.59 -0.10
N ASN A 19 5.53 -4.49 0.12
CA ASN A 19 4.39 -4.60 -0.79
C ASN A 19 3.49 -3.36 -0.63
N SER A 20 2.82 -2.99 -1.72
CA SER A 20 1.97 -1.81 -1.78
C SER A 20 0.77 -1.89 -0.84
N ILE A 21 0.31 -3.10 -0.50
CA ILE A 21 -0.78 -3.32 0.45
C ILE A 21 -0.34 -2.95 1.88
N ASP A 22 0.84 -3.37 2.33
CA ASP A 22 1.39 -3.03 3.66
C ASP A 22 1.66 -1.54 3.79
N VAL A 23 2.16 -0.93 2.70
CA VAL A 23 2.36 0.52 2.63
C VAL A 23 1.02 1.25 2.70
N TRP A 24 0.01 0.76 1.97
CA TRP A 24 -1.35 1.31 2.00
C TRP A 24 -1.97 1.20 3.40
N ILE A 25 -1.92 0.02 4.01
CA ILE A 25 -2.40 -0.21 5.39
C ILE A 25 -1.72 0.76 6.34
N SER A 26 -0.40 0.89 6.27
CA SER A 26 0.35 1.82 7.12
C SER A 26 -0.05 3.28 6.89
N ALA A 27 -0.26 3.70 5.63
CA ALA A 27 -0.69 5.05 5.30
C ALA A 27 -2.13 5.34 5.78
N CYS A 28 -3.03 4.36 5.71
CA CYS A 28 -4.37 4.41 6.25
C CYS A 28 -4.37 4.49 7.78
N GLU A 29 -3.53 3.69 8.45
CA GLU A 29 -3.34 3.71 9.90
C GLU A 29 -2.86 5.09 10.39
N GLU A 30 -1.88 5.71 9.69
CA GLU A 30 -1.41 7.06 10.03
C GLU A 30 -2.53 8.11 10.01
N LYS A 31 -3.58 7.89 9.22
CA LYS A 31 -4.72 8.81 9.06
C LYS A 31 -5.99 8.29 9.74
N ASN A 32 -5.94 7.15 10.41
CA ASN A 32 -7.08 6.48 11.04
C ASN A 32 -8.25 6.24 10.07
N ILE A 33 -7.95 5.77 8.85
CA ILE A 33 -8.91 5.46 7.78
C ILE A 33 -8.95 3.94 7.56
N GLU A 34 -10.09 3.43 7.10
CA GLU A 34 -10.25 2.03 6.72
C GLU A 34 -9.48 1.70 5.42
N TRP A 35 -8.64 0.67 5.47
CA TRP A 35 -7.74 0.30 4.36
C TRP A 35 -8.35 -0.69 3.36
N PHE A 36 -9.51 -1.28 3.65
CA PHE A 36 -10.12 -2.32 2.82
C PHE A 36 -10.95 -1.78 1.64
N ASP A 37 -10.86 -0.48 1.36
CA ASP A 37 -11.47 0.15 0.19
C ASP A 37 -10.59 -0.06 -1.06
N ILE A 38 -11.10 -0.88 -1.98
CA ILE A 38 -10.42 -1.25 -3.23
C ILE A 38 -10.26 -0.05 -4.16
N GLU A 39 -11.28 0.81 -4.25
CA GLU A 39 -11.26 1.95 -5.17
C GLU A 39 -10.27 3.02 -4.68
N GLN A 40 -10.22 3.28 -3.37
CA GLN A 40 -9.20 4.14 -2.77
C GLN A 40 -7.80 3.57 -2.98
N TYR A 41 -7.60 2.27 -2.82
CA TYR A 41 -6.31 1.63 -3.10
C TYR A 41 -5.89 1.78 -4.56
N LYS A 42 -6.80 1.59 -5.52
CA LYS A 42 -6.53 1.80 -6.94
C LYS A 42 -6.14 3.25 -7.23
N LYS A 43 -6.85 4.22 -6.63
CA LYS A 43 -6.49 5.65 -6.71
C LYS A 43 -5.11 5.89 -6.13
N PHE A 44 -4.77 5.25 -5.01
CA PHE A 44 -3.46 5.32 -4.39
C PHE A 44 -2.36 4.78 -5.32
N ILE A 45 -2.53 3.59 -5.90
CA ILE A 45 -1.58 3.05 -6.88
C ILE A 45 -1.42 3.97 -8.09
N SER A 46 -2.53 4.45 -8.65
CA SER A 46 -2.51 5.41 -9.75
C SER A 46 -1.73 6.69 -9.38
N TYR A 47 -1.92 7.20 -8.17
CA TYR A 47 -1.17 8.35 -7.65
C TYR A 47 0.33 8.05 -7.54
N LEU A 48 0.72 6.89 -7.02
CA LEU A 48 2.14 6.51 -6.92
C LEU A 48 2.80 6.37 -8.31
N LEU A 49 2.10 5.77 -9.27
CA LEU A 49 2.54 5.65 -10.66
C LEU A 49 2.70 7.03 -11.31
N LYS A 50 1.75 7.95 -11.10
CA LYS A 50 1.82 9.33 -11.60
C LYS A 50 2.98 10.13 -11.00
N ASN A 51 3.37 9.84 -9.76
CA ASN A 51 4.53 10.45 -9.11
C ASN A 51 5.86 9.78 -9.50
N ASN A 52 5.85 8.89 -10.50
CA ASN A 52 7.02 8.24 -11.08
C ASN A 52 7.88 7.52 -10.02
N LEU A 53 7.23 6.96 -9.01
CA LEU A 53 7.90 6.14 -8.01
C LEU A 53 8.36 4.83 -8.65
N HIS A 54 9.53 4.33 -8.24
CA HIS A 54 10.03 3.03 -8.68
C HIS A 54 9.16 1.90 -8.11
N LEU A 55 8.06 1.62 -8.80
CA LEU A 55 7.13 0.56 -8.51
C LEU A 55 7.43 -0.64 -9.41
N LYS A 56 7.54 -1.82 -8.82
CA LYS A 56 7.67 -3.07 -9.58
C LYS A 56 6.47 -3.96 -9.31
N ALA A 57 5.63 -4.18 -10.32
CA ALA A 57 4.49 -5.08 -10.19
C ALA A 57 4.98 -6.51 -9.89
N PHE A 58 4.26 -7.22 -9.02
CA PHE A 58 4.52 -8.61 -8.73
C PHE A 58 3.19 -9.35 -8.49
N ASN A 59 3.19 -10.66 -8.73
CA ASN A 59 2.05 -11.49 -8.41
C ASN A 59 2.12 -11.88 -6.94
N LEU A 60 1.20 -11.36 -6.12
CA LEU A 60 1.04 -11.80 -4.74
C LEU A 60 0.30 -13.15 -4.72
N CYS A 61 0.92 -14.19 -4.15
CA CYS A 61 0.22 -15.44 -3.84
C CYS A 61 -0.49 -15.27 -2.49
N ALA A 62 -1.83 -15.29 -2.49
CA ALA A 62 -2.66 -15.05 -1.31
C ALA A 62 -2.64 -16.18 -0.25
N HIS A 63 -1.75 -17.17 -0.38
CA HIS A 63 -1.89 -18.49 0.24
C HIS A 63 -1.15 -18.71 1.57
N GLU A 64 -0.46 -17.71 2.14
CA GLU A 64 0.51 -17.97 3.24
C GLU A 64 0.27 -17.23 4.55
N ALA A 65 -0.98 -16.91 4.88
CA ALA A 65 -1.15 -15.86 5.88
C ALA A 65 -2.43 -16.09 6.73
N GLY A 66 -2.26 -16.27 8.05
CA GLY A 66 -3.32 -16.67 9.00
C GLY A 66 -4.10 -15.52 9.66
N ALA A 67 -5.36 -15.78 10.04
CA ALA A 67 -6.32 -14.98 10.84
C ALA A 67 -6.33 -13.44 10.71
N THR A 68 -5.29 -12.71 11.12
CA THR A 68 -5.11 -11.27 10.82
C THR A 68 -5.05 -11.02 9.31
N GLU A 69 -4.61 -12.06 8.59
CA GLU A 69 -4.50 -12.09 7.16
C GLU A 69 -5.83 -12.35 6.46
N GLU A 70 -6.88 -12.87 7.10
CA GLU A 70 -8.11 -13.18 6.37
C GLU A 70 -8.70 -11.94 5.67
N LYS A 71 -8.66 -10.76 6.31
CA LYS A 71 -9.08 -9.50 5.69
C LYS A 71 -8.12 -9.08 4.57
N LYS A 72 -6.81 -9.27 4.76
CA LYS A 72 -5.78 -8.89 3.81
C LYS A 72 -5.76 -9.81 2.59
N THR A 73 -5.96 -11.11 2.80
CA THR A 73 -6.23 -12.15 1.82
C THR A 73 -7.47 -11.81 1.02
N LYS A 74 -8.63 -11.55 1.65
CA LYS A 74 -9.84 -11.14 0.93
C LYS A 74 -9.63 -9.89 0.08
N PHE A 75 -8.94 -8.90 0.64
CA PHE A 75 -8.60 -7.68 -0.09
C PHE A 75 -7.67 -7.95 -1.28
N ALA A 76 -6.62 -8.74 -1.08
CA ALA A 76 -5.70 -9.16 -2.13
C ALA A 76 -6.40 -10.02 -3.21
N ASP A 77 -7.33 -10.88 -2.83
CA ASP A 77 -8.13 -11.69 -3.74
C ASP A 77 -9.02 -10.79 -4.61
N SER A 78 -9.73 -9.82 -4.02
CA SER A 78 -10.54 -8.87 -4.79
C SER A 78 -9.72 -7.99 -5.73
N LEU A 79 -8.51 -7.61 -5.32
CA LEU A 79 -7.54 -6.96 -6.20
C LEU A 79 -7.08 -7.89 -7.33
N ALA A 80 -6.85 -9.17 -7.03
CA ALA A 80 -6.43 -10.17 -7.99
C ALA A 80 -7.51 -10.51 -9.03
N GLU A 81 -8.79 -10.41 -8.68
CA GLU A 81 -9.92 -10.57 -9.62
C GLU A 81 -9.94 -9.47 -10.69
N THR A 82 -9.43 -8.29 -10.37
CA THR A 82 -9.48 -7.10 -11.25
C THR A 82 -8.12 -6.70 -11.82
N LYS A 83 -7.03 -7.40 -11.48
CA LYS A 83 -5.67 -7.06 -11.95
C LYS A 83 -5.45 -7.22 -13.45
N ASP A 84 -6.21 -8.12 -14.10
CA ASP A 84 -6.07 -8.39 -15.54
C ASP A 84 -6.74 -7.31 -16.40
N THR A 85 -7.74 -6.61 -15.85
CA THR A 85 -8.47 -5.52 -16.53
C THR A 85 -8.06 -4.13 -16.06
N ASP A 86 -7.60 -4.00 -14.82
CA ASP A 86 -7.17 -2.74 -14.22
C ASP A 86 -5.77 -2.90 -13.60
N PRO A 87 -4.72 -2.29 -14.19
CA PRO A 87 -3.36 -2.38 -13.66
C PRO A 87 -3.23 -1.74 -12.28
N ASN A 88 -4.12 -0.84 -11.88
CA ASN A 88 -4.09 -0.23 -10.55
C ASN A 88 -4.50 -1.21 -9.44
N SER A 89 -5.13 -2.34 -9.80
CA SER A 89 -5.46 -3.42 -8.88
C SER A 89 -4.26 -4.34 -8.61
N ALA A 90 -3.18 -4.23 -9.40
CA ALA A 90 -2.00 -5.05 -9.20
C ALA A 90 -1.29 -4.70 -7.89
N THR A 91 -0.54 -5.67 -7.37
CA THR A 91 0.34 -5.46 -6.21
C THR A 91 1.72 -5.02 -6.68
N TYR A 92 2.27 -3.99 -6.03
CA TYR A 92 3.56 -3.42 -6.39
C TYR A 92 4.54 -3.50 -5.23
N THR A 93 5.81 -3.69 -5.53
CA THR A 93 6.90 -3.48 -4.57
C THR A 93 7.26 -2.01 -4.56
N ILE A 94 7.25 -1.41 -3.37
CA ILE A 94 7.53 0.01 -3.12
C ILE A 94 8.81 0.11 -2.29
N LYS A 95 9.76 0.94 -2.74
CA LYS A 95 10.92 1.30 -1.93
C LYS A 95 10.56 2.46 -1.00
N LEU A 96 10.56 2.25 0.31
CA LEU A 96 10.30 3.33 1.28
C LEU A 96 11.59 4.11 1.55
N ASN A 97 11.73 5.25 0.88
CA ASN A 97 12.72 6.28 1.19
C ASN A 97 12.01 7.58 1.61
N ASP A 98 12.76 8.61 2.04
CA ASP A 98 12.17 9.87 2.51
C ASP A 98 11.25 10.52 1.47
N ASN A 99 11.65 10.52 0.19
CA ASN A 99 10.85 11.08 -0.90
C ASN A 99 9.55 10.28 -1.11
N THR A 100 9.64 8.95 -1.10
CA THR A 100 8.47 8.08 -1.27
C THR A 100 7.48 8.23 -0.12
N ILE A 101 7.96 8.30 1.13
CA ILE A 101 7.11 8.52 2.31
C ILE A 101 6.42 9.88 2.22
N ASP A 102 7.15 10.93 1.84
CA ASP A 102 6.57 12.27 1.69
C ASP A 102 5.48 12.29 0.60
N VAL A 103 5.71 11.63 -0.54
CA VAL A 103 4.68 11.46 -1.59
C VAL A 103 3.46 10.71 -1.05
N ILE A 104 3.65 9.57 -0.38
CA ILE A 104 2.55 8.77 0.19
C ILE A 104 1.72 9.60 1.17
N ARG A 105 2.36 10.38 2.05
CA ARG A 105 1.67 11.22 3.06
C ARG A 105 0.87 12.36 2.44
N LYS A 106 1.32 12.87 1.29
CA LYS A 106 0.64 13.89 0.47
C LYS A 106 -0.56 13.35 -0.29
N PHE A 107 -0.72 12.03 -0.41
CA PHE A 107 -1.93 11.44 -0.96
C PHE A 107 -3.16 11.91 -0.17
N LYS A 108 -4.14 12.45 -0.89
CA LYS A 108 -5.43 12.86 -0.34
C LYS A 108 -6.42 11.73 -0.57
N PHE A 109 -7.00 11.28 0.52
CA PHE A 109 -8.09 10.32 0.51
C PHE A 109 -9.33 11.09 0.04
N GLU A 110 -9.78 10.83 -1.17
CA GLU A 110 -11.00 11.43 -1.71
C GLU A 110 -12.17 10.55 -1.29
N ASN A 111 -13.07 11.12 -0.46
CA ASN A 111 -14.37 10.54 -0.11
C ASN A 111 -15.33 10.54 -1.29
#